data_AF-A0AAV4LN34-F1
#
_entry.id   AF-A0AAV4LN34-F1
#
_cell.length_a   1.000
_cell.length_b   1.000
_cell.length_c   1.000
_cell.angle_alpha   90.00
_cell.angle_beta   90.00
_cell.angle_gamma   90.00
#
_symmetry.space_group_name_H-M   'P 1'
#
loop_
_entity.id
_entity.type
_entity.pdbx_description
1 polymer ?
#
loop_
_entity_poly.entity_id
_entity_poly.type
_entity_poly.pdbx_seq_one_letter_code
_entity_poly.pdbx_strand_id
1 'polypeptide(L)'
;MASGTQTYNFKGITTIPTATALLDTVLSETQRRTPTEVHKQFKISRIRKFYMRKVKYVQQAFRDRLQRILSQLPQLDDIHPFYSDLFNVLYDRDHYKLALGHCNAARRHLDKIAKEHVGLIKFAISAYRCKSLKVAGLGRMAKVIKKLSGSLKYLEDVRQHMSRLPSINPYTRTLLLTGYPNVGKSSFMNKVSKANVDVQPYSFTTKSLYVGHFDHDYLRWQVIDTPGLLDHPLDERNTIEMTAITALAHIYCAVLFFIDVSESCGYSIEQQVALFDSIRPLFKDKPTLVVLNKIDLGPFDMARMSSLEGLRWVKVSALTGENVDDAKVAACRLLLESRLEKKISQAPQSAVMKLAYVTKVTPNPERPPAERPDHGGDVETEKDLEAAGGGPGVYSVDQRKRHLLADDEWRYDEVPEIYRGRNVIDYAYPGNDETLRRLEKEEALLLRQLAEDTIDDEWEDLAEREVAMHSRIRQKKLERALKRTKGGPVLNETIKVKKMRSKAKDRVKLHQRASRLAPMPIDSIEGRLELAKSRQRKDQGEPVPFQRPKARVKVPKGTVSEHDRTIAVKRPKHMFTGKRTLGKTSRR
;
A
#
# COMPACT_ATOMS: atom_id res chain seq x y z
N MET A 1 10.75 -21.77 -10.82
CA MET A 1 11.23 -21.88 -9.42
C MET A 1 10.03 -21.81 -8.48
N ALA A 2 9.37 -22.95 -8.23
CA ALA A 2 8.34 -22.99 -7.20
C ALA A 2 9.05 -22.87 -5.85
N SER A 3 8.68 -21.85 -5.07
CA SER A 3 9.21 -21.58 -3.73
C SER A 3 9.22 -22.86 -2.89
N GLY A 4 10.40 -23.34 -2.49
CA GLY A 4 10.61 -24.52 -1.63
C GLY A 4 10.12 -24.37 -0.18
N THR A 5 9.08 -23.57 0.02
CA THR A 5 8.55 -23.11 1.30
C THR A 5 7.02 -23.22 1.34
N GLN A 6 6.41 -24.19 0.65
CA GLN A 6 4.99 -24.48 0.87
C GLN A 6 4.83 -25.32 2.13
N THR A 7 4.97 -24.69 3.30
CA THR A 7 4.35 -25.19 4.52
C THR A 7 2.86 -24.90 4.42
N TYR A 8 2.05 -25.94 4.23
CA TYR A 8 0.60 -25.79 4.20
C TYR A 8 0.10 -25.41 5.59
N ASN A 9 -0.50 -24.23 5.70
CA ASN A 9 -1.10 -23.76 6.96
C ASN A 9 -2.62 -23.86 6.87
N PHE A 10 -3.18 -24.91 7.49
CA PHE A 10 -4.62 -25.14 7.52
C PHE A 10 -5.36 -24.33 8.60
N LYS A 11 -4.64 -23.59 9.47
CA LYS A 11 -5.26 -22.78 10.54
C LYS A 11 -5.86 -21.46 10.04
N GLY A 12 -5.45 -20.98 8.87
CA GLY A 12 -5.91 -19.71 8.30
C GLY A 12 -7.31 -19.73 7.68
N ILE A 13 -8.01 -20.88 7.71
CA ILE A 13 -9.30 -21.07 7.05
C ILE A 13 -10.42 -20.48 7.93
N THR A 14 -11.23 -19.60 7.35
CA THR A 14 -12.35 -18.97 8.07
C THR A 14 -13.44 -19.97 8.41
N THR A 15 -14.17 -19.71 9.49
CA THR A 15 -15.28 -20.57 9.93
C THR A 15 -16.36 -20.65 8.84
N ILE A 16 -16.84 -21.86 8.60
CA ILE A 16 -17.87 -22.14 7.61
C ILE A 16 -19.21 -22.14 8.36
N PRO A 17 -20.07 -21.14 8.14
CA PRO A 17 -21.34 -21.06 8.85
C PRO A 17 -22.30 -22.16 8.38
N THR A 18 -23.18 -22.58 9.27
CA THR A 18 -24.32 -23.43 8.90
C THR A 18 -25.22 -22.72 7.88
N ALA A 19 -25.99 -23.49 7.11
CA ALA A 19 -26.88 -22.92 6.10
C ALA A 19 -27.88 -21.90 6.69
N THR A 20 -28.40 -22.15 7.90
CA THR A 20 -29.31 -21.23 8.60
C THR A 20 -28.60 -19.95 9.03
N ALA A 21 -27.46 -20.07 9.70
CA ALA A 21 -26.67 -18.90 10.12
C ALA A 21 -26.21 -18.06 8.93
N LEU A 22 -25.82 -18.71 7.82
CA LEU A 22 -25.45 -18.04 6.57
C LEU A 22 -26.62 -17.22 5.99
N LEU A 23 -27.82 -17.78 5.99
CA LEU A 23 -29.04 -17.10 5.54
C LEU A 23 -29.35 -15.88 6.41
N ASP A 24 -29.41 -16.08 7.73
CA ASP A 24 -29.78 -15.03 8.68
C ASP A 24 -28.79 -13.87 8.63
N THR A 25 -27.50 -14.19 8.54
CA THR A 25 -26.46 -13.15 8.44
C THR A 25 -26.62 -12.34 7.14
N VAL A 26 -26.80 -12.99 5.98
CA VAL A 26 -26.91 -12.28 4.70
C VAL A 26 -28.20 -11.46 4.60
N LEU A 27 -29.33 -11.99 5.09
CA LEU A 27 -30.60 -11.27 5.10
C LEU A 27 -30.56 -10.07 6.05
N SER A 28 -29.99 -10.25 7.25
CA SER A 28 -29.77 -9.17 8.22
C SER A 28 -28.84 -8.08 7.68
N GLU A 29 -27.72 -8.48 7.08
CA GLU A 29 -26.77 -7.57 6.44
C GLU A 29 -27.43 -6.76 5.33
N THR A 30 -28.28 -7.40 4.51
CA THR A 30 -29.03 -6.73 3.45
C THR A 30 -29.99 -5.68 4.00
N GLN A 31 -30.67 -5.96 5.11
CA GLN A 31 -31.58 -5.02 5.75
C GLN A 31 -30.85 -3.80 6.32
N ARG A 32 -29.65 -4.00 6.89
CA ARG A 32 -28.83 -2.92 7.49
C ARG A 32 -28.09 -2.08 6.46
N ARG A 33 -27.58 -2.68 5.38
CA ARG A 33 -26.70 -2.02 4.40
C ARG A 33 -27.44 -1.39 3.21
N THR A 34 -28.68 -1.79 2.94
CA THR A 34 -29.47 -1.25 1.82
C THR A 34 -30.64 -0.40 2.34
N PRO A 35 -31.06 0.67 1.62
CA PRO A 35 -32.19 1.48 2.05
C PRO A 35 -33.45 0.61 2.24
N THR A 36 -34.26 0.94 3.25
CA THR A 36 -35.42 0.13 3.68
C THR A 36 -36.76 0.72 3.24
N GLU A 37 -36.86 2.04 3.17
CA GLU A 37 -38.12 2.74 2.90
C GLU A 37 -38.33 3.02 1.40
N VAL A 38 -39.54 2.74 0.93
CA VAL A 38 -40.00 3.06 -0.43
C VAL A 38 -41.51 3.36 -0.41
N HIS A 39 -41.91 4.51 -0.94
CA HIS A 39 -43.31 4.92 -1.02
C HIS A 39 -43.91 4.62 -2.39
N LYS A 40 -45.22 4.38 -2.44
CA LYS A 40 -45.95 4.03 -3.67
C LYS A 40 -45.98 5.18 -4.69
N GLN A 41 -45.86 6.42 -4.23
CA GLN A 41 -45.88 7.66 -5.02
C GLN A 41 -44.58 7.91 -5.78
N PHE A 42 -43.51 7.16 -5.48
CA PHE A 42 -42.24 7.34 -6.17
C PHE A 42 -42.31 6.92 -7.64
N LYS A 43 -41.51 7.57 -8.49
CA LYS A 43 -41.35 7.18 -9.90
C LYS A 43 -41.00 5.68 -9.98
N ILE A 44 -41.68 4.94 -10.86
CA ILE A 44 -41.48 3.48 -11.02
C ILE A 44 -40.02 3.10 -11.25
N SER A 45 -39.25 3.94 -11.96
CA SER A 45 -37.79 3.77 -12.14
C SER A 45 -37.04 3.67 -10.80
N ARG A 46 -37.38 4.53 -9.81
CA ARG A 46 -36.79 4.50 -8.46
C ARG A 46 -37.18 3.23 -7.72
N ILE A 47 -38.45 2.81 -7.81
CA ILE A 47 -38.97 1.59 -7.17
C ILE A 47 -38.29 0.33 -7.74
N ARG A 48 -38.17 0.23 -9.07
CA ARG A 48 -37.45 -0.87 -9.74
C ARG A 48 -35.98 -0.90 -9.30
N LYS A 49 -35.28 0.23 -9.31
CA LYS A 49 -33.88 0.34 -8.85
C LYS A 49 -33.72 -0.11 -7.40
N PHE A 50 -34.64 0.28 -6.52
CA PHE A 50 -34.64 -0.11 -5.11
C PHE A 50 -34.69 -1.64 -4.94
N TYR A 51 -35.66 -2.32 -5.56
CA TYR A 51 -35.78 -3.77 -5.45
C TYR A 51 -34.70 -4.54 -6.20
N MET A 52 -34.25 -4.06 -7.37
CA MET A 52 -33.11 -4.64 -8.09
C MET A 52 -31.83 -4.60 -7.24
N ARG A 53 -31.59 -3.49 -6.52
CA ARG A 53 -30.43 -3.36 -5.63
C ARG A 53 -30.46 -4.41 -4.52
N LYS A 54 -31.62 -4.66 -3.89
CA LYS A 54 -31.75 -5.69 -2.85
C LYS A 54 -31.47 -7.10 -3.36
N VAL A 55 -32.01 -7.49 -4.52
CA VAL A 55 -31.76 -8.81 -5.12
C VAL A 55 -30.29 -8.99 -5.49
N LYS A 56 -29.66 -7.97 -6.11
CA LYS A 56 -28.24 -8.02 -6.46
C LYS A 56 -27.33 -8.06 -5.22
N TYR A 57 -27.65 -7.28 -4.19
CA TYR A 57 -26.85 -7.27 -2.95
C TYR A 57 -26.83 -8.66 -2.30
N VAL A 58 -27.99 -9.31 -2.19
CA VAL A 58 -28.09 -10.66 -1.61
C VAL A 58 -27.32 -11.69 -2.44
N GLN A 59 -27.44 -11.66 -3.77
CA GLN A 59 -26.67 -12.55 -4.63
C GLN A 59 -25.17 -12.34 -4.46
N GLN A 60 -24.71 -11.08 -4.46
CA GLN A 60 -23.30 -10.76 -4.28
C GLN A 60 -22.79 -11.24 -2.91
N ALA A 61 -23.54 -10.99 -1.84
CA ALA A 61 -23.16 -11.42 -0.49
C ALA A 61 -23.07 -12.95 -0.35
N PHE A 62 -24.00 -13.72 -0.93
CA PHE A 62 -23.88 -15.18 -0.95
C PHE A 62 -22.72 -15.65 -1.82
N ARG A 63 -22.54 -15.04 -3.00
CA ARG A 63 -21.44 -15.37 -3.91
C ARG A 63 -20.09 -15.17 -3.23
N ASP A 64 -19.89 -14.04 -2.56
CA ASP A 64 -18.61 -13.71 -1.94
C ASP A 64 -18.27 -14.66 -0.78
N ARG A 65 -19.27 -15.07 0.01
CA ARG A 65 -19.08 -16.04 1.09
C ARG A 65 -18.78 -17.45 0.56
N LEU A 66 -19.53 -17.93 -0.43
CA LEU A 66 -19.24 -19.23 -1.06
C LEU A 66 -17.89 -19.23 -1.79
N GLN A 67 -17.55 -18.12 -2.46
CA GLN A 67 -16.26 -17.97 -3.13
C GLN A 67 -15.11 -18.00 -2.13
N ARG A 68 -15.27 -17.35 -0.97
CA ARG A 68 -14.28 -17.39 0.11
C ARG A 68 -14.02 -18.82 0.58
N ILE A 69 -15.07 -19.61 0.81
CA ILE A 69 -14.96 -21.03 1.20
C ILE A 69 -14.16 -21.80 0.13
N LEU A 70 -14.53 -21.66 -1.15
CA LEU A 70 -13.86 -22.35 -2.27
C LEU A 70 -12.39 -21.95 -2.45
N SER A 71 -12.03 -20.70 -2.13
CA SER A 71 -10.65 -20.21 -2.26
C SER A 71 -9.74 -20.57 -1.10
N GLN A 72 -10.29 -20.78 0.09
CA GLN A 72 -9.51 -21.04 1.31
C GLN A 72 -9.26 -22.53 1.55
N LEU A 73 -10.18 -23.38 1.11
CA LEU A 73 -10.03 -24.82 1.23
C LEU A 73 -9.04 -25.35 0.17
N PRO A 74 -8.14 -26.27 0.53
CA PRO A 74 -7.15 -26.81 -0.40
C PRO A 74 -7.83 -27.65 -1.49
N GLN A 75 -7.35 -27.51 -2.73
CA GLN A 75 -7.78 -28.31 -3.87
C GLN A 75 -6.91 -29.55 -3.96
N LEU A 76 -7.46 -30.72 -3.60
CA LEU A 76 -6.67 -31.96 -3.40
C LEU A 76 -5.79 -32.37 -4.59
N ASP A 77 -6.13 -31.97 -5.81
CA ASP A 77 -5.35 -32.30 -7.01
C ASP A 77 -4.08 -31.45 -7.19
N ASP A 78 -4.04 -30.24 -6.61
CA ASP A 78 -2.93 -29.29 -6.78
C ASP A 78 -1.94 -29.29 -5.59
N ILE A 79 -2.28 -30.01 -4.52
CA ILE A 79 -1.49 -30.09 -3.27
C ILE A 79 -0.52 -31.26 -3.35
N HIS A 80 0.56 -31.19 -2.56
CA HIS A 80 1.54 -32.26 -2.45
C HIS A 80 0.89 -33.65 -2.25
N PRO A 81 1.37 -34.71 -2.96
CA PRO A 81 0.83 -36.07 -2.87
C PRO A 81 0.64 -36.59 -1.43
N PHE A 82 1.62 -36.38 -0.55
CA PHE A 82 1.51 -36.66 0.89
C PHE A 82 0.18 -36.18 1.50
N TYR A 83 -0.17 -34.92 1.29
CA TYR A 83 -1.38 -34.36 1.86
C TYR A 83 -2.63 -34.75 1.06
N SER A 84 -2.55 -34.91 -0.26
CA SER A 84 -3.66 -35.44 -1.04
C SER A 84 -4.10 -36.81 -0.50
N ASP A 85 -3.15 -37.71 -0.29
CA ASP A 85 -3.42 -39.06 0.20
C ASP A 85 -3.81 -39.06 1.69
N LEU A 86 -3.21 -38.18 2.49
CA LEU A 86 -3.63 -38.01 3.88
C LEU A 86 -5.09 -37.56 3.96
N PHE A 87 -5.52 -36.66 3.09
CA PHE A 87 -6.92 -36.21 3.01
C PHE A 87 -7.83 -37.31 2.47
N ASN A 88 -7.36 -38.13 1.55
CA ASN A 88 -8.10 -39.30 1.07
C ASN A 88 -8.41 -40.27 2.21
N VAL A 89 -7.41 -40.56 3.06
CA VAL A 89 -7.56 -41.45 4.23
C VAL A 89 -8.45 -40.83 5.31
N LEU A 90 -8.30 -39.53 5.59
CA LEU A 90 -9.00 -38.89 6.71
C LEU A 90 -10.42 -38.43 6.40
N TYR A 91 -10.69 -37.95 5.19
CA TYR A 91 -11.93 -37.22 4.88
C TYR A 91 -12.74 -37.81 3.72
N ASP A 92 -12.24 -38.86 3.07
CA ASP A 92 -12.74 -39.34 1.78
C ASP A 92 -12.65 -38.26 0.68
N ARG A 93 -11.75 -38.48 -0.28
CA ARG A 93 -11.49 -37.55 -1.39
C ARG A 93 -12.75 -37.24 -2.18
N ASP A 94 -13.60 -38.24 -2.40
CA ASP A 94 -14.75 -38.10 -3.28
C ASP A 94 -15.86 -37.30 -2.58
N HIS A 95 -16.12 -37.58 -1.30
CA HIS A 95 -17.06 -36.79 -0.50
C HIS A 95 -16.62 -35.32 -0.38
N TYR A 96 -15.32 -35.08 -0.16
CA TYR A 96 -14.76 -33.73 -0.09
C TYR A 96 -14.93 -32.95 -1.39
N LYS A 97 -14.60 -33.56 -2.53
CA LYS A 97 -14.77 -32.95 -3.86
C LYS A 97 -16.23 -32.70 -4.19
N LEU A 98 -17.13 -33.63 -3.85
CA LEU A 98 -18.57 -33.44 -4.03
C LEU A 98 -19.11 -32.26 -3.21
N ALA A 99 -18.69 -32.12 -1.95
CA ALA A 99 -19.12 -31.01 -1.10
C ALA A 99 -18.67 -29.63 -1.63
N LEU A 100 -17.43 -29.53 -2.12
CA LEU A 100 -16.92 -28.32 -2.80
C LEU A 100 -17.65 -28.08 -4.13
N GLY A 101 -17.92 -29.14 -4.89
CA GLY A 101 -18.69 -29.12 -6.13
C GLY A 101 -20.10 -28.56 -5.91
N HIS A 102 -20.79 -28.98 -4.86
CA HIS A 102 -22.10 -28.45 -4.46
C HIS A 102 -22.05 -26.95 -4.16
N CYS A 103 -21.04 -26.47 -3.45
CA CYS A 103 -20.85 -25.05 -3.17
C CYS A 103 -20.64 -24.22 -4.45
N ASN A 104 -19.83 -24.72 -5.39
CA ASN A 104 -19.60 -24.05 -6.68
C ASN A 104 -20.85 -24.08 -7.58
N ALA A 105 -21.59 -25.20 -7.60
CA ALA A 105 -22.86 -25.31 -8.33
C ALA A 105 -23.90 -24.32 -7.77
N ALA A 106 -24.04 -24.24 -6.45
CA ALA A 106 -24.92 -23.28 -5.80
C ALA A 106 -24.56 -21.83 -6.13
N ARG A 107 -23.28 -21.47 -6.13
CA ARG A 107 -22.80 -20.16 -6.56
C ARG A 107 -23.29 -19.81 -7.97
N ARG A 108 -23.16 -20.73 -8.94
CA ARG A 108 -23.66 -20.56 -10.31
C ARG A 108 -25.19 -20.44 -10.36
N HIS A 109 -25.92 -21.23 -9.56
CA HIS A 109 -27.38 -21.15 -9.48
C HIS A 109 -27.87 -19.82 -8.91
N LEU A 110 -27.19 -19.26 -7.91
CA LEU A 110 -27.52 -17.95 -7.34
C LEU A 110 -27.37 -16.83 -8.38
N ASP A 111 -26.31 -16.86 -9.19
CA ASP A 111 -26.09 -15.91 -10.28
C ASP A 111 -27.21 -15.99 -11.33
N LYS A 112 -27.63 -17.21 -11.72
CA LYS A 112 -28.75 -17.43 -12.64
C LYS A 112 -30.06 -16.89 -12.06
N ILE A 113 -30.37 -17.22 -10.81
CA ILE A 113 -31.60 -16.78 -10.12
C ILE A 113 -31.67 -15.26 -10.05
N ALA A 114 -30.55 -14.59 -9.73
CA ALA A 114 -30.48 -13.14 -9.66
C ALA A 114 -30.70 -12.49 -11.05
N LYS A 115 -30.05 -13.01 -12.09
CA LYS A 115 -30.17 -12.50 -13.46
C LYS A 115 -31.62 -12.57 -13.95
N GLU A 116 -32.30 -13.69 -13.72
CA GLU A 116 -33.72 -13.88 -14.05
C GLU A 116 -34.62 -12.87 -13.32
N HIS A 117 -34.54 -12.79 -11.99
CA HIS A 117 -35.41 -11.92 -11.20
C HIS A 117 -35.14 -10.43 -11.44
N VAL A 118 -33.88 -10.03 -11.61
CA VAL A 118 -33.53 -8.66 -12.01
C VAL A 118 -34.12 -8.34 -13.39
N GLY A 119 -34.09 -9.30 -14.33
CA GLY A 119 -34.74 -9.18 -15.64
C GLY A 119 -36.25 -8.92 -15.52
N LEU A 120 -36.96 -9.71 -14.71
CA LEU A 120 -38.40 -9.56 -14.49
C LEU A 120 -38.76 -8.23 -13.80
N ILE A 121 -37.97 -7.78 -12.82
CA ILE A 121 -38.21 -6.52 -12.10
C ILE A 121 -38.11 -5.30 -13.04
N LYS A 122 -37.27 -5.35 -14.09
CA LYS A 122 -37.17 -4.24 -15.07
C LYS A 122 -38.48 -3.91 -15.76
N PHE A 123 -39.35 -4.91 -15.97
CA PHE A 123 -40.64 -4.77 -16.65
C PHE A 123 -41.83 -4.64 -15.67
N ALA A 124 -41.61 -4.71 -14.36
CA ALA A 124 -42.69 -4.64 -13.38
C ALA A 124 -43.34 -3.24 -13.33
N ILE A 125 -44.67 -3.18 -13.43
CA ILE A 125 -45.42 -1.93 -13.59
C ILE A 125 -45.79 -1.30 -12.24
N SER A 126 -45.93 -2.12 -11.18
CA SER A 126 -46.38 -1.68 -9.86
C SER A 126 -45.37 -2.00 -8.74
N ALA A 127 -45.44 -1.24 -7.64
CA ALA A 127 -44.65 -1.49 -6.44
C ALA A 127 -44.92 -2.86 -5.83
N TYR A 128 -46.19 -3.32 -5.87
CA TYR A 128 -46.59 -4.64 -5.41
C TYR A 128 -45.91 -5.76 -6.20
N ARG A 129 -45.93 -5.67 -7.55
CA ARG A 129 -45.27 -6.65 -8.43
C ARG A 129 -43.76 -6.67 -8.24
N CYS A 130 -43.13 -5.51 -8.01
CA CYS A 130 -41.71 -5.47 -7.68
C CYS A 130 -41.41 -6.15 -6.32
N LYS A 131 -42.27 -5.92 -5.30
CA LYS A 131 -42.14 -6.54 -3.98
C LYS A 131 -42.28 -8.06 -4.06
N SER A 132 -43.28 -8.56 -4.79
CA SER A 132 -43.52 -10.01 -4.94
C SER A 132 -42.36 -10.70 -5.67
N LEU A 133 -41.87 -10.14 -6.78
CA LEU A 133 -40.69 -10.65 -7.50
C LEU A 133 -39.44 -10.68 -6.62
N LYS A 134 -39.22 -9.64 -5.80
CA LYS A 134 -38.13 -9.62 -4.84
C LYS A 134 -38.26 -10.73 -3.79
N VAL A 135 -39.44 -10.91 -3.19
CA VAL A 135 -39.67 -11.96 -2.18
C VAL A 135 -39.48 -13.35 -2.80
N ALA A 136 -40.02 -13.59 -3.99
CA ALA A 136 -39.84 -14.83 -4.72
C ALA A 136 -38.35 -15.09 -5.04
N GLY A 137 -37.61 -14.08 -5.50
CA GLY A 137 -36.18 -14.18 -5.77
C GLY A 137 -35.37 -14.56 -4.55
N LEU A 138 -35.56 -13.85 -3.43
CA LEU A 138 -34.89 -14.14 -2.16
C LEU A 138 -35.26 -15.53 -1.62
N GLY A 139 -36.53 -15.94 -1.74
CA GLY A 139 -36.98 -17.27 -1.35
C GLY A 139 -36.32 -18.39 -2.16
N ARG A 140 -36.19 -18.23 -3.49
CA ARG A 140 -35.45 -19.19 -4.33
C ARG A 140 -33.98 -19.27 -3.96
N MET A 141 -33.32 -18.12 -3.72
CA MET A 141 -31.93 -18.10 -3.26
C MET A 141 -31.78 -18.80 -1.91
N ALA A 142 -32.70 -18.54 -0.98
CA ALA A 142 -32.68 -19.16 0.34
C ALA A 142 -32.86 -20.68 0.26
N LYS A 143 -33.74 -21.16 -0.63
CA LYS A 143 -33.93 -22.60 -0.88
C LYS A 143 -32.66 -23.28 -1.39
N VAL A 144 -31.88 -22.62 -2.25
CA VAL A 144 -30.57 -23.15 -2.72
C VAL A 144 -29.60 -23.30 -1.55
N ILE A 145 -29.48 -22.29 -0.69
CA ILE A 145 -28.59 -22.36 0.48
C ILE A 145 -29.06 -23.43 1.49
N LYS A 146 -30.38 -23.56 1.75
CA LYS A 146 -30.90 -24.61 2.65
C LYS A 146 -30.55 -26.02 2.17
N LYS A 147 -30.53 -26.26 0.85
CA LYS A 147 -30.11 -27.55 0.27
C LYS A 147 -28.64 -27.88 0.53
N LEU A 148 -27.78 -26.87 0.75
CA LEU A 148 -26.36 -27.06 1.07
C LEU A 148 -26.07 -27.40 2.53
N SER A 149 -27.10 -27.53 3.37
CA SER A 149 -26.94 -27.76 4.82
C SER A 149 -26.00 -28.93 5.16
N GLY A 150 -26.16 -30.07 4.49
CA GLY A 150 -25.30 -31.24 4.67
C GLY A 150 -23.84 -30.96 4.31
N SER A 151 -23.59 -30.41 3.12
CA SER A 151 -22.23 -30.13 2.65
C SER A 151 -21.53 -29.04 3.47
N LEU A 152 -22.23 -27.99 3.91
CA LEU A 152 -21.65 -26.94 4.76
C LEU A 152 -21.28 -27.47 6.15
N LYS A 153 -22.11 -28.36 6.72
CA LYS A 153 -21.81 -29.00 8.00
C LYS A 153 -20.55 -29.87 7.89
N TYR A 154 -20.52 -30.75 6.89
CA TYR A 154 -19.35 -31.60 6.64
C TYR A 154 -18.07 -30.77 6.42
N LEU A 155 -18.12 -29.71 5.61
CA LEU A 155 -16.95 -28.85 5.37
C LEU A 155 -16.48 -28.12 6.65
N GLU A 156 -17.39 -27.75 7.55
CA GLU A 156 -17.02 -27.17 8.84
C GLU A 156 -16.37 -28.21 9.76
N ASP A 157 -16.90 -29.43 9.82
CA ASP A 157 -16.30 -30.54 10.59
C ASP A 157 -14.88 -30.86 10.09
N VAL A 158 -14.71 -30.94 8.76
CA VAL A 158 -13.41 -31.10 8.11
C VAL A 158 -12.47 -29.94 8.43
N ARG A 159 -12.93 -28.69 8.33
CA ARG A 159 -12.12 -27.51 8.66
C ARG A 159 -11.63 -27.53 10.11
N GLN A 160 -12.51 -27.88 11.05
CA GLN A 160 -12.16 -27.97 12.47
C GLN A 160 -11.08 -29.03 12.70
N HIS A 161 -11.22 -30.20 12.08
CA HIS A 161 -10.21 -31.26 12.18
C HIS A 161 -8.89 -30.85 11.51
N MET A 162 -8.93 -30.29 10.30
CA MET A 162 -7.77 -29.76 9.57
C MET A 162 -6.99 -28.72 10.38
N SER A 163 -7.67 -27.87 11.15
CA SER A 163 -7.01 -26.84 11.96
C SER A 163 -6.11 -27.41 13.07
N ARG A 164 -6.35 -28.67 13.47
CA ARG A 164 -5.58 -29.40 14.48
C ARG A 164 -4.44 -30.22 13.88
N LEU A 165 -4.43 -30.44 12.56
CA LEU A 165 -3.36 -31.19 11.90
C LEU A 165 -2.02 -30.46 12.05
N PRO A 166 -0.93 -31.19 12.30
CA PRO A 166 0.39 -30.58 12.37
C PRO A 166 0.85 -30.11 10.97
N SER A 167 1.63 -29.03 10.95
CA SER A 167 2.29 -28.55 9.74
C SER A 167 3.57 -29.36 9.49
N ILE A 168 3.53 -30.24 8.50
CA ILE A 168 4.65 -31.08 8.07
C ILE A 168 5.14 -30.55 6.73
N ASN A 169 6.46 -30.40 6.58
CA ASN A 169 7.02 -30.12 5.27
C ASN A 169 7.65 -31.40 4.70
N PRO A 170 7.10 -31.97 3.61
CA PRO A 170 7.57 -33.24 3.07
C PRO A 170 8.99 -33.15 2.47
N TYR A 171 9.47 -31.96 2.15
CA TYR A 171 10.79 -31.73 1.54
C TYR A 171 11.90 -31.47 2.56
N THR A 172 11.55 -31.07 3.79
CA THR A 172 12.53 -30.79 4.84
C THR A 172 13.14 -32.06 5.40
N ARG A 173 14.21 -31.92 6.19
CA ARG A 173 14.89 -33.03 6.84
C ARG A 173 14.00 -33.56 7.96
N THR A 174 13.60 -34.82 7.81
CA THR A 174 12.62 -35.44 8.68
C THR A 174 13.16 -36.79 9.16
N LEU A 175 13.02 -37.05 10.46
CA LEU A 175 13.18 -38.36 11.07
C LEU A 175 11.78 -38.93 11.31
N LEU A 176 11.53 -40.15 10.88
CA LEU A 176 10.22 -40.80 11.04
C LEU A 176 10.37 -41.98 11.99
N LEU A 177 9.66 -41.94 13.12
CA LEU A 177 9.71 -42.99 14.14
C LEU A 177 8.66 -44.06 13.79
N THR A 178 9.10 -45.30 13.65
CA THR A 178 8.25 -46.43 13.23
C THR A 178 8.54 -47.67 14.08
N GLY A 179 7.59 -48.60 14.16
CA GLY A 179 7.68 -49.80 14.99
C GLY A 179 6.36 -50.10 15.70
N TYR A 180 6.32 -51.21 16.43
CA TYR A 180 5.12 -51.67 17.16
C TYR A 180 4.61 -50.63 18.18
N PRO A 181 3.32 -50.69 18.59
CA PRO A 181 2.84 -49.95 19.75
C PRO A 181 3.70 -50.23 21.01
N ASN A 182 3.75 -49.28 21.94
CA ASN A 182 4.43 -49.43 23.26
C ASN A 182 5.95 -49.71 23.25
N VAL A 183 6.63 -49.67 22.10
CA VAL A 183 8.10 -49.80 22.01
C VAL A 183 8.87 -48.56 22.49
N GLY A 184 8.19 -47.43 22.76
CA GLY A 184 8.81 -46.21 23.29
C GLY A 184 9.14 -45.10 22.28
N LYS A 185 8.49 -45.11 21.10
CA LYS A 185 8.66 -44.05 20.06
C LYS A 185 8.34 -42.64 20.56
N SER A 186 7.16 -42.46 21.17
CA SER A 186 6.73 -41.16 21.69
C SER A 186 7.62 -40.67 22.83
N SER A 187 8.09 -41.57 23.69
CA SER A 187 9.09 -41.25 24.74
C SER A 187 10.40 -40.75 24.15
N PHE A 188 10.90 -41.40 23.11
CA PHE A 188 12.09 -40.95 22.38
C PHE A 188 11.88 -39.56 21.77
N MET A 189 10.72 -39.30 21.15
CA MET A 189 10.41 -37.99 20.58
C MET A 189 10.41 -36.87 21.63
N ASN A 190 9.82 -37.10 22.81
CA ASN A 190 9.79 -36.12 23.90
C ASN A 190 11.17 -35.83 24.48
N LYS A 191 12.11 -36.79 24.41
CA LYS A 191 13.51 -36.57 24.83
C LYS A 191 14.32 -35.82 23.79
N VAL A 192 14.12 -36.13 22.51
CA VAL A 192 14.85 -35.50 21.39
C VAL A 192 14.33 -34.10 21.06
N SER A 193 13.05 -33.85 21.28
CA SER A 193 12.39 -32.61 20.88
C SER A 193 11.55 -32.03 22.02
N LYS A 194 11.23 -30.73 21.93
CA LYS A 194 10.30 -30.07 22.87
C LYS A 194 8.82 -30.44 22.61
N ALA A 195 8.55 -31.57 21.97
CA ALA A 195 7.19 -32.07 21.80
C ALA A 195 6.67 -32.61 23.14
N ASN A 196 5.39 -32.35 23.44
CA ASN A 196 4.70 -32.90 24.59
C ASN A 196 3.64 -33.89 24.07
N VAL A 197 4.06 -35.11 23.78
CA VAL A 197 3.14 -36.20 23.42
C VAL A 197 2.86 -37.07 24.63
N ASP A 198 1.60 -37.38 24.85
CA ASP A 198 1.17 -38.22 25.97
C ASP A 198 1.69 -39.65 25.80
N VAL A 199 2.43 -40.12 26.81
CA VAL A 199 2.95 -41.49 26.87
C VAL A 199 2.13 -42.27 27.89
N GLN A 200 1.46 -43.32 27.44
CA GLN A 200 0.69 -44.24 28.28
C GLN A 200 1.01 -45.69 27.90
N PRO A 201 0.82 -46.67 28.82
CA PRO A 201 1.26 -48.05 28.62
C PRO A 201 0.33 -48.90 27.73
N TYR A 202 -0.79 -48.35 27.25
CA TYR A 202 -1.72 -49.06 26.37
C TYR A 202 -1.50 -48.69 24.89
N SER A 203 -1.87 -49.58 23.97
CA SER A 203 -1.72 -49.35 22.53
C SER A 203 -2.66 -48.23 22.03
N PHE A 204 -2.35 -47.66 20.86
CA PHE A 204 -3.10 -46.57 20.23
C PHE A 204 -3.14 -45.24 21.00
N THR A 205 -2.11 -44.97 21.82
CA THR A 205 -1.87 -43.66 22.43
C THR A 205 -1.80 -42.53 21.40
N THR A 206 -1.12 -42.78 20.27
CA THR A 206 -1.05 -41.84 19.15
C THR A 206 -2.01 -42.24 18.03
N LYS A 207 -3.14 -41.53 17.92
CA LYS A 207 -4.14 -41.71 16.85
C LYS A 207 -3.88 -40.83 15.62
N SER A 208 -2.86 -39.98 15.68
CA SER A 208 -2.49 -39.03 14.63
C SER A 208 -0.99 -38.86 14.60
N LEU A 209 -0.46 -38.39 13.48
CA LEU A 209 0.95 -38.03 13.35
C LEU A 209 1.25 -36.85 14.28
N TYR A 210 2.28 -36.97 15.11
CA TYR A 210 2.79 -35.87 15.91
C TYR A 210 4.12 -35.40 15.34
N VAL A 211 4.40 -34.10 15.46
CA VAL A 211 5.61 -33.49 14.93
C VAL A 211 6.35 -32.77 16.05
N GLY A 212 7.58 -33.21 16.30
CA GLY A 212 8.55 -32.49 17.09
C GLY A 212 9.55 -31.76 16.19
N HIS A 213 10.15 -30.70 16.73
CA HIS A 213 11.23 -30.00 16.07
C HIS A 213 12.44 -29.93 16.99
N PHE A 214 13.62 -30.09 16.42
CA PHE A 214 14.90 -29.95 17.11
C PHE A 214 15.94 -29.38 16.15
N ASP A 215 17.04 -28.90 16.72
CA ASP A 215 18.15 -28.31 15.97
C ASP A 215 19.39 -29.21 16.14
N HIS A 216 20.08 -29.47 15.03
CA HIS A 216 21.32 -30.26 15.00
C HIS A 216 22.17 -29.82 13.81
N ASP A 217 23.47 -29.63 14.02
CA ASP A 217 24.43 -29.07 13.05
C ASP A 217 23.95 -27.74 12.44
N TYR A 218 23.40 -26.85 13.26
CA TYR A 218 22.82 -25.56 12.86
C TYR A 218 21.68 -25.67 11.83
N LEU A 219 21.10 -26.86 11.68
CA LEU A 219 19.98 -27.13 10.80
C LEU A 219 18.73 -27.46 11.61
N ARG A 220 17.58 -27.01 11.12
CA ARG A 220 16.28 -27.37 11.67
C ARG A 220 15.85 -28.75 11.18
N TRP A 221 15.50 -29.62 12.10
CA TRP A 221 15.00 -30.97 11.84
C TRP A 221 13.55 -31.12 12.29
N GLN A 222 12.85 -32.04 11.65
CA GLN A 222 11.52 -32.48 12.04
C GLN A 222 11.62 -33.94 12.50
N VAL A 223 11.00 -34.28 13.61
CA VAL A 223 10.78 -35.67 14.02
C VAL A 223 9.29 -35.91 13.97
N ILE A 224 8.87 -36.97 13.29
CA ILE A 224 7.47 -37.34 13.16
C ILE A 224 7.29 -38.67 13.88
N ASP A 225 6.42 -38.67 14.88
CA ASP A 225 5.99 -39.88 15.55
C ASP A 225 4.77 -40.43 14.83
N THR A 226 4.86 -41.70 14.41
CA THR A 226 3.74 -42.39 13.78
C THR A 226 2.96 -43.19 14.82
N PRO A 227 1.63 -43.34 14.63
CA PRO A 227 0.90 -44.45 15.25
C PRO A 227 1.66 -45.77 15.06
N GLY A 228 1.57 -46.66 16.05
CA GLY A 228 2.17 -47.99 15.94
C GLY A 228 1.63 -48.72 14.72
N LEU A 229 2.54 -49.26 13.91
CA LEU A 229 2.17 -50.10 12.77
C LEU A 229 1.85 -51.49 13.30
N LEU A 230 0.70 -52.04 12.92
CA LEU A 230 0.32 -53.41 13.23
C LEU A 230 0.54 -54.32 12.02
N ASP A 231 0.73 -55.60 12.32
CA ASP A 231 1.00 -56.68 11.37
C ASP A 231 -0.28 -57.19 10.69
N HIS A 232 -1.08 -56.26 10.18
CA HIS A 232 -2.19 -56.59 9.29
C HIS A 232 -1.75 -56.45 7.82
N PRO A 233 -2.27 -57.30 6.91
CA PRO A 233 -2.14 -57.08 5.47
C PRO A 233 -2.57 -55.66 5.11
N LEU A 234 -1.92 -55.04 4.11
CA LEU A 234 -2.17 -53.65 3.72
C LEU A 234 -3.66 -53.32 3.51
N ASP A 235 -4.43 -54.29 3.01
CA ASP A 235 -5.84 -54.15 2.67
C ASP A 235 -6.78 -54.16 3.90
N GLU A 236 -6.31 -54.66 5.04
CA GLU A 236 -7.08 -54.78 6.29
C GLU A 236 -6.70 -53.72 7.33
N ARG A 237 -5.82 -52.78 6.96
CA ARG A 237 -5.31 -51.76 7.89
C ARG A 237 -6.32 -50.67 8.17
N ASN A 238 -6.34 -50.24 9.43
CA ASN A 238 -7.20 -49.15 9.89
C ASN A 238 -6.79 -47.80 9.28
N THR A 239 -7.70 -46.83 9.28
CA THR A 239 -7.43 -45.45 8.83
C THR A 239 -6.21 -44.85 9.54
N ILE A 240 -6.03 -45.13 10.84
CA ILE A 240 -4.89 -44.67 11.64
C ILE A 240 -3.57 -45.24 11.09
N GLU A 241 -3.52 -46.52 10.78
CA GLU A 241 -2.32 -47.17 10.23
C GLU A 241 -2.02 -46.69 8.80
N MET A 242 -3.07 -46.46 8.01
CA MET A 242 -2.94 -45.89 6.66
C MET A 242 -2.33 -44.48 6.69
N THR A 243 -2.56 -43.68 7.75
CA THR A 243 -1.86 -42.37 7.89
C THR A 243 -0.36 -42.53 8.09
N ALA A 244 0.08 -43.53 8.85
CA ALA A 244 1.50 -43.84 9.06
C ALA A 244 2.16 -44.32 7.76
N ILE A 245 1.47 -45.17 6.99
CA ILE A 245 1.93 -45.63 5.68
C ILE A 245 2.02 -44.47 4.68
N THR A 246 1.05 -43.55 4.70
CA THR A 246 1.07 -42.37 3.83
C THR A 246 2.28 -41.49 4.11
N ALA A 247 2.62 -41.27 5.39
CA ALA A 247 3.85 -40.57 5.78
C ALA A 247 5.09 -41.34 5.31
N LEU A 248 5.10 -42.65 5.53
CA LEU A 248 6.19 -43.53 5.11
C LEU A 248 6.37 -43.62 3.61
N ALA A 249 5.34 -43.46 2.78
CA ALA A 249 5.45 -43.51 1.33
C ALA A 249 6.01 -42.17 0.80
N HIS A 250 5.38 -41.06 1.18
CA HIS A 250 5.60 -39.77 0.51
C HIS A 250 6.71 -38.90 1.11
N ILE A 251 7.05 -39.07 2.39
CA ILE A 251 8.05 -38.22 3.04
C ILE A 251 9.44 -38.79 2.82
N TYR A 252 10.35 -37.98 2.28
CA TYR A 252 11.76 -38.35 2.15
C TYR A 252 12.50 -38.10 3.47
N CYS A 253 12.51 -39.11 4.32
CA CYS A 253 12.99 -39.09 5.70
C CYS A 253 14.06 -40.16 5.95
N ALA A 254 14.74 -40.05 7.09
CA ALA A 254 15.40 -41.20 7.70
C ALA A 254 14.39 -41.95 8.57
N VAL A 255 14.26 -43.25 8.33
CA VAL A 255 13.33 -44.12 9.06
C VAL A 255 14.07 -44.68 10.27
N LEU A 256 13.54 -44.42 11.47
CA LEU A 256 14.02 -45.04 12.70
C LEU A 256 13.03 -46.15 13.04
N PHE A 257 13.47 -47.40 12.96
CA PHE A 257 12.66 -48.55 13.31
C PHE A 257 12.99 -48.99 14.74
N PHE A 258 12.03 -48.83 15.64
CA PHE A 258 12.18 -49.14 17.06
C PHE A 258 11.84 -50.60 17.33
N ILE A 259 12.78 -51.29 17.96
CA ILE A 259 12.62 -52.64 18.48
C ILE A 259 12.75 -52.58 19.99
N ASP A 260 11.76 -53.12 20.69
CA ASP A 260 11.83 -53.33 22.13
C ASP A 260 12.54 -54.66 22.41
N VAL A 261 13.76 -54.58 22.96
CA VAL A 261 14.56 -55.77 23.25
C VAL A 261 14.11 -56.55 24.48
N SER A 262 13.24 -55.95 25.31
CA SER A 262 12.72 -56.59 26.52
C SER A 262 11.42 -57.37 26.31
N GLU A 263 10.82 -57.27 25.11
CA GLU A 263 9.50 -57.84 24.77
C GLU A 263 8.32 -57.32 25.65
N SER A 264 8.57 -56.31 26.51
CA SER A 264 7.58 -55.71 27.39
C SER A 264 6.46 -54.95 26.64
N CYS A 265 6.63 -54.68 25.34
CA CYS A 265 5.59 -54.13 24.48
C CYS A 265 4.45 -55.10 24.15
N GLY A 266 4.56 -56.38 24.54
CA GLY A 266 3.55 -57.41 24.30
C GLY A 266 3.73 -58.17 22.98
N TYR A 267 4.87 -58.01 22.32
CA TYR A 267 5.21 -58.67 21.04
C TYR A 267 6.63 -59.23 21.12
N SER A 268 6.84 -60.42 20.56
CA SER A 268 8.16 -61.05 20.54
C SER A 268 9.12 -60.34 19.58
N ILE A 269 10.44 -60.50 19.77
CA ILE A 269 11.43 -59.92 18.84
C ILE A 269 11.21 -60.42 17.41
N GLU A 270 10.85 -61.71 17.23
CA GLU A 270 10.57 -62.31 15.92
C GLU A 270 9.41 -61.63 15.19
N GLN A 271 8.35 -61.26 15.90
CA GLN A 271 7.23 -60.50 15.33
C GLN A 271 7.66 -59.09 14.94
N GLN A 272 8.45 -58.43 15.79
CA GLN A 272 9.02 -57.11 15.52
C GLN A 272 9.88 -57.09 14.25
N VAL A 273 10.67 -58.14 14.06
CA VAL A 273 11.50 -58.35 12.87
C VAL A 273 10.66 -58.70 11.63
N ALA A 274 9.64 -59.55 11.76
CA ALA A 274 8.72 -59.86 10.67
C ALA A 274 7.99 -58.61 10.14
N LEU A 275 7.55 -57.72 11.05
CA LEU A 275 6.98 -56.42 10.68
C LEU A 275 7.98 -55.59 9.88
N PHE A 276 9.25 -55.54 10.31
CA PHE A 276 10.28 -54.81 9.57
C PHE A 276 10.41 -55.32 8.13
N ASP A 277 10.51 -56.64 7.95
CA ASP A 277 10.64 -57.25 6.64
C ASP A 277 9.40 -57.03 5.76
N SER A 278 8.20 -56.99 6.35
CA SER A 278 6.95 -56.71 5.62
C SER A 278 6.87 -55.27 5.10
N ILE A 279 7.37 -54.28 5.85
CA ILE A 279 7.35 -52.87 5.47
C ILE A 279 8.63 -52.39 4.78
N ARG A 280 9.70 -53.19 4.78
CA ARG A 280 10.98 -52.92 4.12
C ARG A 280 10.85 -52.43 2.66
N PRO A 281 9.91 -52.93 1.83
CA PRO A 281 9.70 -52.40 0.48
C PRO A 281 9.33 -50.90 0.44
N LEU A 282 8.66 -50.38 1.47
CA LEU A 282 8.28 -48.96 1.59
C LEU A 282 9.48 -48.06 1.92
N PHE A 283 10.58 -48.65 2.40
CA PHE A 283 11.81 -47.93 2.76
C PHE A 283 12.78 -47.77 1.59
N LYS A 284 12.39 -48.16 0.38
CA LYS A 284 13.24 -48.04 -0.81
C LYS A 284 13.73 -46.60 -0.99
N ASP A 285 15.04 -46.44 -1.19
CA ASP A 285 15.75 -45.17 -1.30
C ASP A 285 15.79 -44.30 -0.03
N LYS A 286 15.36 -44.81 1.14
CA LYS A 286 15.36 -44.10 2.42
C LYS A 286 16.43 -44.69 3.35
N PRO A 287 17.26 -43.86 3.99
CA PRO A 287 18.19 -44.35 4.99
C PRO A 287 17.41 -44.85 6.22
N THR A 288 17.74 -46.06 6.66
CA THR A 288 17.05 -46.74 7.77
C THR A 288 18.03 -47.00 8.91
N LEU A 289 17.63 -46.66 10.13
CA LEU A 289 18.36 -46.93 11.37
C LEU A 289 17.49 -47.79 12.28
N VAL A 290 18.03 -48.91 12.75
CA VAL A 290 17.36 -49.75 13.75
C VAL A 290 17.71 -49.22 15.14
N VAL A 291 16.71 -48.99 15.98
CA VAL A 291 16.87 -48.48 17.34
C VAL A 291 16.41 -49.54 18.33
N LEU A 292 17.34 -50.09 19.08
CA LEU A 292 17.09 -51.09 20.12
C LEU A 292 16.78 -50.37 21.43
N ASN A 293 15.51 -50.29 21.80
CA ASN A 293 15.04 -49.53 22.95
C ASN A 293 14.77 -50.41 24.18
N LYS A 294 14.75 -49.79 25.37
CA LYS A 294 14.55 -50.42 26.69
C LYS A 294 15.69 -51.34 27.15
N ILE A 295 16.92 -50.96 26.80
CA ILE A 295 18.13 -51.70 27.22
C ILE A 295 18.34 -51.73 28.74
N ASP A 296 17.66 -50.86 29.48
CA ASP A 296 17.66 -50.79 30.94
C ASP A 296 16.97 -51.99 31.61
N LEU A 297 16.08 -52.70 30.89
CA LEU A 297 15.30 -53.81 31.44
C LEU A 297 16.02 -55.17 31.39
N GLY A 298 17.10 -55.28 30.63
CA GLY A 298 17.89 -56.52 30.57
C GLY A 298 18.85 -56.61 29.39
N PRO A 299 19.79 -57.56 29.44
CA PRO A 299 20.64 -57.87 28.29
C PRO A 299 19.80 -58.42 27.14
N PHE A 300 20.26 -58.21 25.91
CA PHE A 300 19.60 -58.71 24.72
C PHE A 300 20.57 -59.44 23.81
N ASP A 301 20.05 -60.41 23.07
CA ASP A 301 20.81 -61.21 22.12
C ASP A 301 20.59 -60.71 20.68
N MET A 302 21.68 -60.34 20.02
CA MET A 302 21.66 -59.92 18.61
C MET A 302 21.35 -61.08 17.66
N ALA A 303 21.59 -62.34 18.06
CA ALA A 303 21.36 -63.50 17.19
C ALA A 303 19.89 -63.67 16.80
N ARG A 304 18.95 -63.19 17.64
CA ARG A 304 17.50 -63.21 17.36
C ARG A 304 17.07 -62.20 16.29
N MET A 305 17.98 -61.36 15.81
CA MET A 305 17.74 -60.29 14.84
C MET A 305 18.58 -60.45 13.56
N SER A 306 18.90 -61.68 13.16
CA SER A 306 19.75 -61.98 12.00
C SER A 306 19.25 -61.40 10.68
N SER A 307 17.94 -61.23 10.46
CA SER A 307 17.44 -60.62 9.22
C SER A 307 17.74 -59.11 9.11
N LEU A 308 18.15 -58.47 10.20
CA LEU A 308 18.60 -57.08 10.25
C LEU A 308 20.10 -56.93 9.99
N GLU A 309 20.81 -58.03 9.67
CA GLU A 309 22.23 -58.01 9.32
C GLU A 309 22.50 -57.07 8.13
N GLY A 310 23.47 -56.18 8.30
CA GLY A 310 23.85 -55.16 7.30
C GLY A 310 23.20 -53.78 7.50
N LEU A 311 22.23 -53.63 8.41
CA LEU A 311 21.69 -52.34 8.80
C LEU A 311 22.47 -51.74 9.99
N ARG A 312 22.57 -50.40 10.02
CA ARG A 312 23.12 -49.70 11.19
C ARG A 312 22.09 -49.75 12.33
N TRP A 313 22.55 -50.07 13.53
CA TRP A 313 21.72 -50.10 14.73
C TRP A 313 22.36 -49.34 15.89
N VAL A 314 21.53 -48.85 16.82
CA VAL A 314 21.95 -48.14 18.04
C VAL A 314 21.13 -48.64 19.23
N LYS A 315 21.78 -48.76 20.39
CA LYS A 315 21.16 -49.12 21.67
C LYS A 315 20.69 -47.87 22.40
N VAL A 316 19.46 -47.83 22.88
CA VAL A 316 18.86 -46.65 23.52
C VAL A 316 18.03 -47.06 24.74
N SER A 317 18.02 -46.22 25.78
CA SER A 317 16.95 -46.24 26.77
C SER A 317 16.21 -44.90 26.76
N ALA A 318 15.01 -44.88 26.20
CA ALA A 318 14.18 -43.67 26.17
C ALA A 318 13.70 -43.23 27.57
N LEU A 319 13.69 -44.13 28.55
CA LEU A 319 13.29 -43.84 29.93
C LEU A 319 14.40 -43.07 30.66
N THR A 320 15.61 -43.63 30.69
CA THR A 320 16.77 -43.02 31.37
C THR A 320 17.37 -41.88 30.58
N GLY A 321 17.25 -41.90 29.24
CA GLY A 321 17.89 -40.96 28.32
C GLY A 321 19.24 -41.44 27.79
N GLU A 322 19.69 -42.64 28.18
CA GLU A 322 20.95 -43.22 27.73
C GLU A 322 20.97 -43.42 26.21
N ASN A 323 22.03 -42.94 25.56
CA ASN A 323 22.30 -43.03 24.11
C ASN A 323 21.22 -42.43 23.18
N VAL A 324 20.27 -41.65 23.72
CA VAL A 324 19.23 -40.98 22.90
C VAL A 324 19.86 -39.99 21.93
N ASP A 325 20.84 -39.21 22.39
CA ASP A 325 21.55 -38.24 21.56
C ASP A 325 22.41 -38.92 20.49
N ASP A 326 23.05 -40.05 20.80
CA ASP A 326 23.84 -40.81 19.83
C ASP A 326 22.97 -41.35 18.70
N ALA A 327 21.78 -41.89 19.02
CA ALA A 327 20.80 -42.32 18.02
C ALA A 327 20.32 -41.16 17.16
N LYS A 328 20.09 -39.98 17.75
CA LYS A 328 19.73 -38.74 17.03
C LYS A 328 20.84 -38.35 16.05
N VAL A 329 22.10 -38.29 16.49
CA VAL A 329 23.25 -37.92 15.66
C VAL A 329 23.45 -38.92 14.53
N ALA A 330 23.39 -40.23 14.83
CA ALA A 330 23.52 -41.29 13.82
C ALA A 330 22.43 -41.19 12.73
N ALA A 331 21.18 -40.97 13.12
CA ALA A 331 20.07 -40.80 12.18
C ALA A 331 20.21 -39.54 11.33
N CYS A 332 20.63 -38.42 11.93
CA CYS A 332 20.84 -37.17 11.20
C CYS A 332 21.97 -37.31 10.18
N ARG A 333 23.09 -37.90 10.58
CA ARG A 333 24.23 -38.14 9.70
C ARG A 333 23.85 -39.02 8.51
N LEU A 334 23.12 -40.11 8.74
CA LEU A 334 22.63 -41.00 7.69
C LEU A 334 21.76 -40.25 6.66
N LEU A 335 20.85 -39.38 7.12
CA LEU A 335 20.03 -38.60 6.20
C LEU A 335 20.84 -37.54 5.44
N LEU A 336 21.81 -36.92 6.10
CA LEU A 336 22.68 -35.92 5.48
C LEU A 336 23.57 -36.54 4.40
N GLU A 337 24.16 -37.71 4.65
CA GLU A 337 24.96 -38.47 3.68
C GLU A 337 24.11 -38.75 2.42
N SER A 338 22.93 -39.36 2.59
CA SER A 338 22.03 -39.67 1.46
C SER A 338 21.55 -38.42 0.70
N ARG A 339 21.25 -37.32 1.41
CA ARG A 339 20.85 -36.05 0.78
C ARG A 339 22.00 -35.36 0.07
N LEU A 340 23.20 -35.44 0.62
CA LEU A 340 24.40 -34.84 0.04
C LEU A 340 24.75 -35.54 -1.28
N GLU A 341 24.71 -36.88 -1.31
CA GLU A 341 24.93 -37.66 -2.54
C GLU A 341 23.94 -37.28 -3.65
N LYS A 342 22.64 -37.19 -3.33
CA LYS A 342 21.61 -36.73 -4.29
C LYS A 342 21.83 -35.30 -4.76
N LYS A 343 22.31 -34.41 -3.89
CA LYS A 343 22.61 -33.03 -4.26
C LYS A 343 23.86 -32.92 -5.13
N ILE A 344 24.91 -33.65 -4.82
CA ILE A 344 26.15 -33.67 -5.60
C ILE A 344 25.88 -34.22 -7.01
N SER A 345 25.05 -35.26 -7.13
CA SER A 345 24.71 -35.83 -8.44
C SER A 345 23.84 -34.91 -9.32
N GLN A 346 22.97 -34.08 -8.71
CA GLN A 346 22.11 -33.14 -9.42
C GLN A 346 22.75 -31.76 -9.66
N ALA A 347 23.69 -31.34 -8.83
CA ALA A 347 24.27 -30.00 -8.88
C ALA A 347 25.35 -29.89 -9.98
N PRO A 348 25.48 -28.73 -10.63
CA PRO A 348 26.59 -28.49 -11.53
C PRO A 348 27.92 -28.49 -10.75
N GLN A 349 28.97 -29.10 -11.31
CA GLN A 349 30.28 -29.21 -10.68
C GLN A 349 30.85 -27.85 -10.23
N SER A 350 30.57 -26.78 -10.96
CA SER A 350 30.99 -25.42 -10.60
C SER A 350 30.39 -24.92 -9.28
N ALA A 351 29.15 -25.31 -8.94
CA ALA A 351 28.54 -24.92 -7.66
C ALA A 351 29.14 -25.70 -6.49
N VAL A 352 29.47 -26.98 -6.70
CA VAL A 352 30.13 -27.83 -5.69
C VAL A 352 31.54 -27.31 -5.40
N MET A 353 32.32 -26.99 -6.44
CA MET A 353 33.67 -26.44 -6.29
C MET A 353 33.67 -25.10 -5.55
N LYS A 354 32.67 -24.24 -5.78
CA LYS A 354 32.53 -22.96 -5.05
C LYS A 354 32.30 -23.16 -3.55
N LEU A 355 31.52 -24.17 -3.16
CA LEU A 355 31.26 -24.47 -1.74
C LEU A 355 32.49 -25.06 -1.04
N ALA A 356 33.28 -25.86 -1.74
CA ALA A 356 34.49 -26.47 -1.19
C ALA A 356 35.70 -25.52 -1.18
N TYR A 357 35.66 -24.43 -1.97
CA TYR A 357 36.76 -23.50 -2.08
C TYR A 357 36.87 -22.61 -0.85
N VAL A 358 37.90 -22.86 -0.05
CA VAL A 358 38.35 -21.97 1.02
C VAL A 358 39.64 -21.29 0.56
N THR A 359 39.64 -19.96 0.54
CA THR A 359 40.81 -19.17 0.14
C THR A 359 41.88 -19.28 1.21
N LYS A 360 42.96 -20.03 0.93
CA LYS A 360 44.13 -20.09 1.82
C LYS A 360 44.97 -18.84 1.61
N VAL A 361 44.82 -17.87 2.49
CA VAL A 361 45.64 -16.64 2.51
C VAL A 361 46.77 -16.84 3.51
N THR A 362 48.01 -16.56 3.12
CA THR A 362 49.14 -16.53 4.06
C THR A 362 48.97 -15.35 5.02
N PRO A 363 49.02 -15.56 6.34
CA PRO A 363 48.82 -14.48 7.31
C PRO A 363 49.92 -13.41 7.13
N ASN A 364 49.51 -12.15 6.98
CA ASN A 364 50.44 -11.04 6.89
C ASN A 364 50.97 -10.70 8.31
N PRO A 365 52.29 -10.79 8.58
CA PRO A 365 52.86 -10.45 9.88
C PRO A 365 52.65 -8.99 10.29
N GLU A 366 52.42 -8.07 9.34
CA GLU A 366 52.15 -6.65 9.63
C GLU A 366 50.73 -6.38 10.16
N ARG A 367 49.82 -7.37 10.06
CA ARG A 367 48.43 -7.22 10.50
C ARG A 367 48.01 -8.38 11.41
N PRO A 368 48.57 -8.46 12.63
CA PRO A 368 48.15 -9.47 13.60
C PRO A 368 46.67 -9.30 13.96
N PRO A 369 45.97 -10.38 14.32
CA PRO A 369 44.62 -10.28 14.86
C PRO A 369 44.67 -9.48 16.17
N ALA A 370 43.87 -8.42 16.27
CA ALA A 370 43.74 -7.68 17.52
C ALA A 370 42.95 -8.53 18.53
N GLU A 371 43.58 -8.84 19.65
CA GLU A 371 42.88 -9.46 20.78
C GLU A 371 41.85 -8.46 21.32
N ARG A 372 40.61 -8.91 21.50
CA ARG A 372 39.61 -8.10 22.18
C ARG A 372 39.96 -8.12 23.67
N PRO A 373 40.06 -6.96 24.34
CA PRO A 373 40.22 -6.95 25.79
C PRO A 373 39.04 -7.70 26.41
N ASP A 374 39.34 -8.70 27.23
CA ASP A 374 38.34 -9.46 27.97
C ASP A 374 37.83 -8.57 29.10
N HIS A 375 36.66 -7.99 28.92
CA HIS A 375 35.97 -7.26 29.97
C HIS A 375 35.26 -8.29 30.88
N GLY A 376 36.05 -9.03 31.65
CA GLY A 376 35.54 -9.99 32.62
C GLY A 376 34.79 -9.28 33.76
N GLY A 377 33.54 -9.66 33.98
CA GLY A 377 32.70 -9.21 35.09
C GLY A 377 31.24 -8.99 34.70
N ASP A 378 30.33 -9.15 35.66
CA ASP A 378 28.94 -8.68 35.53
C ASP A 378 28.93 -7.15 35.57
N VAL A 379 29.16 -6.52 34.41
CA VAL A 379 29.04 -5.07 34.27
C VAL A 379 27.56 -4.72 34.22
N GLU A 380 27.11 -3.86 35.12
CA GLU A 380 25.75 -3.34 35.13
C GLU A 380 25.44 -2.71 33.76
N THR A 381 24.49 -3.31 33.04
CA THR A 381 24.19 -2.90 31.68
C THR A 381 23.24 -1.70 31.70
N GLU A 382 23.22 -0.94 30.61
CA GLU A 382 22.27 0.19 30.47
C GLU A 382 20.81 -0.26 30.60
N LYS A 383 20.54 -1.53 30.27
CA LYS A 383 19.23 -2.15 30.39
C LYS A 383 18.85 -2.42 31.86
N ASP A 384 19.83 -2.73 32.71
CA ASP A 384 19.63 -2.90 34.14
C ASP A 384 19.36 -1.54 34.81
N LEU A 385 20.12 -0.51 34.42
CA LEU A 385 19.87 0.87 34.83
C LEU A 385 18.50 1.39 34.36
N GLU A 386 18.09 1.05 33.13
CA GLU A 386 16.75 1.38 32.62
C GLU A 386 15.66 0.71 33.45
N ALA A 387 15.82 -0.56 33.80
CA ALA A 387 14.88 -1.29 34.64
C ALA A 387 14.79 -0.69 36.06
N ALA A 388 15.91 -0.28 36.65
CA ALA A 388 15.94 0.42 37.94
C ALA A 388 15.36 1.84 37.85
N GLY A 389 15.56 2.52 36.72
CA GLY A 389 15.14 3.89 36.44
C GLY A 389 13.69 4.08 36.03
N GLY A 390 12.82 3.09 36.28
CA GLY A 390 11.37 3.18 35.96
C GLY A 390 10.97 2.56 34.62
N GLY A 391 11.90 1.91 33.93
CA GLY A 391 11.64 1.14 32.72
C GLY A 391 11.53 1.97 31.43
N PRO A 392 11.21 1.30 30.31
CA PRO A 392 11.19 1.92 28.99
C PRO A 392 10.12 3.01 28.91
N GLY A 393 10.55 4.21 28.52
CA GLY A 393 9.69 5.40 28.36
C GLY A 393 9.69 6.35 29.55
N VAL A 394 10.23 5.96 30.70
CA VAL A 394 10.45 6.85 31.86
C VAL A 394 11.93 7.15 32.03
N TYR A 395 12.78 6.13 31.95
CA TYR A 395 14.23 6.30 32.03
C TYR A 395 14.75 7.11 30.84
N SER A 396 15.49 8.18 31.13
CA SER A 396 16.16 8.99 30.12
C SER A 396 17.64 8.66 30.11
N VAL A 397 18.10 8.05 29.01
CA VAL A 397 19.52 7.70 28.84
C VAL A 397 20.31 8.99 28.63
N ASP A 398 21.17 9.31 29.59
CA ASP A 398 22.15 10.39 29.41
C ASP A 398 23.25 9.94 28.45
N GLN A 399 23.33 10.61 27.30
CA GLN A 399 24.33 10.33 26.26
C GLN A 399 25.72 10.88 26.62
N ARG A 400 25.78 11.93 27.47
CA ARG A 400 27.03 12.63 27.80
C ARG A 400 27.89 11.83 28.79
N LYS A 401 27.27 10.97 29.60
CA LYS A 401 27.92 10.24 30.70
C LYS A 401 29.13 9.38 30.33
N ARG A 402 29.32 9.00 29.06
CA ARG A 402 30.47 8.17 28.59
C ARG A 402 31.43 8.91 27.66
N HIS A 403 31.32 10.23 27.53
CA HIS A 403 32.26 11.01 26.72
C HIS A 403 33.65 11.00 27.37
N LEU A 404 34.67 10.71 26.56
CA LEU A 404 36.07 10.83 26.95
C LEU A 404 36.52 12.25 26.62
N LEU A 405 36.61 13.10 27.63
CA LEU A 405 37.05 14.49 27.53
C LEU A 405 38.42 14.66 28.20
N ALA A 406 39.09 15.78 27.91
CA ALA A 406 40.34 16.12 28.59
C ALA A 406 40.11 16.45 30.07
N ASP A 407 38.95 17.02 30.38
CA ASP A 407 38.46 17.31 31.72
C ASP A 407 37.04 16.76 31.85
N ASP A 408 36.78 16.00 32.91
CA ASP A 408 35.49 15.39 33.19
C ASP A 408 34.46 16.41 33.69
N GLU A 409 34.89 17.57 34.21
CA GLU A 409 34.00 18.63 34.68
C GLU A 409 33.17 19.23 33.55
N TRP A 410 33.73 19.31 32.33
CA TRP A 410 33.07 19.92 31.16
C TRP A 410 32.03 19.01 30.50
N ARG A 411 31.83 17.79 31.03
CA ARG A 411 30.96 16.76 30.42
C ARG A 411 29.52 17.22 30.22
N TYR A 412 29.04 18.13 31.05
CA TYR A 412 27.69 18.65 31.03
C TYR A 412 27.56 20.08 30.51
N ASP A 413 28.66 20.69 30.06
CA ASP A 413 28.64 22.06 29.53
C ASP A 413 27.79 22.16 28.27
N GLU A 414 27.12 23.31 28.12
CA GLU A 414 26.32 23.62 26.94
C GLU A 414 27.20 24.27 25.87
N VAL A 415 27.35 23.59 24.74
CA VAL A 415 28.08 24.11 23.58
C VAL A 415 27.13 24.99 22.75
N PRO A 416 27.40 26.30 22.57
CA PRO A 416 26.58 27.15 21.73
C PRO A 416 26.65 26.69 20.27
N GLU A 417 25.52 26.34 19.66
CA GLU A 417 25.50 25.89 18.26
C GLU A 417 25.47 27.06 17.27
N ILE A 418 24.79 28.15 17.62
CA ILE A 418 24.51 29.29 16.73
C ILE A 418 24.90 30.60 17.40
N TYR A 419 25.67 31.43 16.69
CA TYR A 419 26.00 32.79 17.09
C TYR A 419 25.71 33.78 15.95
N ARG A 420 24.82 34.74 16.19
CA ARG A 420 24.44 35.82 15.23
C ARG A 420 24.10 35.30 13.80
N GLY A 421 23.39 34.18 13.72
CA GLY A 421 22.95 33.59 12.45
C GLY A 421 24.01 32.76 11.71
N ARG A 422 25.15 32.49 12.36
CA ARG A 422 26.20 31.58 11.87
C ARG A 422 26.36 30.40 12.83
N ASN A 423 26.75 29.24 12.32
CA ASN A 423 27.05 28.09 13.18
C ASN A 423 28.42 28.27 13.83
N VAL A 424 28.55 27.92 15.10
CA VAL A 424 29.80 28.04 15.86
C VAL A 424 30.81 26.97 15.42
N ILE A 425 30.34 25.76 15.09
CA ILE A 425 31.19 24.64 14.68
C ILE A 425 32.01 24.95 13.41
N ASP A 426 31.50 25.80 12.53
CA ASP A 426 32.18 26.23 11.30
C ASP A 426 33.47 27.03 11.60
N TYR A 427 33.60 27.57 12.82
CA TYR A 427 34.74 28.38 13.28
C TYR A 427 35.56 27.68 14.38
N ALA A 428 35.17 26.47 14.80
CA ALA A 428 35.84 25.71 15.86
C ALA A 428 36.91 24.78 15.27
N TYR A 429 38.13 25.29 15.05
CA TYR A 429 39.27 24.49 14.59
C TYR A 429 40.56 24.83 15.35
N PRO A 430 41.49 23.87 15.50
CA PRO A 430 42.78 24.14 16.12
C PRO A 430 43.55 25.22 15.36
N GLY A 431 44.02 26.26 16.06
CA GLY A 431 44.81 27.36 15.46
C GLY A 431 44.02 28.58 14.99
N ASN A 432 42.71 28.65 15.26
CA ASN A 432 41.87 29.80 14.90
C ASN A 432 42.36 31.15 15.47
N ASP A 433 43.02 31.15 16.63
CA ASP A 433 43.55 32.39 17.22
C ASP A 433 44.67 33.01 16.37
N GLU A 434 45.44 32.19 15.65
CA GLU A 434 46.54 32.67 14.81
C GLU A 434 46.01 33.28 13.50
N THR A 435 45.02 32.65 12.90
CA THR A 435 44.34 33.17 11.70
C THR A 435 43.61 34.48 12.04
N LEU A 436 42.98 34.57 13.21
CA LEU A 436 42.35 35.80 13.70
C LEU A 436 43.39 36.93 13.84
N ARG A 437 44.52 36.67 14.49
CA ARG A 437 45.61 37.66 14.62
C ARG A 437 46.16 38.15 13.28
N ARG A 438 46.16 37.29 12.25
CA ARG A 438 46.57 37.68 10.90
C ARG A 438 45.54 38.60 10.24
N LEU A 439 44.25 38.27 10.35
CA LEU A 439 43.15 39.08 9.83
C LEU A 439 43.11 40.47 10.48
N GLU A 440 43.27 40.55 11.81
CA GLU A 440 43.31 41.83 12.53
C GLU A 440 44.47 42.74 12.04
N LYS A 441 45.63 42.16 11.71
CA LYS A 441 46.76 42.91 11.13
C LYS A 441 46.47 43.42 9.72
N GLU A 442 45.81 42.60 8.89
CA GLU A 442 45.39 42.99 7.54
C GLU A 442 44.33 44.11 7.60
N GLU A 443 43.35 44.00 8.50
CA GLU A 443 42.31 45.01 8.71
C GLU A 443 42.89 46.34 9.21
N ALA A 444 43.83 46.31 10.16
CA ALA A 444 44.50 47.53 10.64
C ALA A 444 45.28 48.25 9.51
N LEU A 445 45.84 47.50 8.56
CA LEU A 445 46.52 48.07 7.40
C LEU A 445 45.53 48.70 6.41
N LEU A 446 44.39 48.06 6.16
CA LEU A 446 43.32 48.58 5.31
C LEU A 446 42.66 49.84 5.88
N LEU A 447 42.39 49.88 7.19
CA LEU A 447 41.83 51.06 7.85
C LEU A 447 42.75 52.28 7.75
N ARG A 448 44.07 52.04 7.78
CA ARG A 448 45.05 53.11 7.57
C ARG A 448 45.00 53.68 6.15
N GLN A 449 44.75 52.85 5.15
CA GLN A 449 44.60 53.28 3.75
C GLN A 449 43.29 54.05 3.54
N LEU A 450 42.18 53.56 4.09
CA LEU A 450 40.86 54.21 3.97
C LEU A 450 40.81 55.60 4.63
N ALA A 451 41.59 55.85 5.67
CA ALA A 451 41.68 57.17 6.28
C ALA A 451 42.36 58.23 5.40
N GLU A 452 43.09 57.83 4.36
CA GLU A 452 43.76 58.75 3.43
C GLU A 452 42.87 59.19 2.25
N ASP A 453 41.75 58.51 1.99
CA ASP A 453 40.82 58.85 0.90
C ASP A 453 39.75 59.85 1.39
N THR A 454 39.86 61.13 1.00
CA THR A 454 38.83 62.17 1.25
C THR A 454 37.65 62.03 0.29
N ILE A 455 36.44 62.23 0.82
CA ILE A 455 35.12 62.09 0.18
C ILE A 455 34.94 63.14 -0.96
N ASP A 456 34.45 62.68 -2.12
CA ASP A 456 34.29 63.48 -3.35
C ASP A 456 32.96 64.28 -3.35
N ASP A 457 33.05 65.62 -3.47
CA ASP A 457 31.97 66.62 -3.40
C ASP A 457 30.93 66.52 -4.55
N GLU A 458 31.09 65.61 -5.52
CA GLU A 458 30.20 65.49 -6.69
C GLU A 458 28.80 64.91 -6.39
N TRP A 459 28.63 64.20 -5.26
CA TRP A 459 27.35 63.58 -4.91
C TRP A 459 26.32 64.57 -4.36
N GLU A 460 26.74 65.66 -3.73
CA GLU A 460 25.82 66.68 -3.19
C GLU A 460 25.13 67.48 -4.31
N ASP A 461 25.87 67.84 -5.36
CA ASP A 461 25.36 68.57 -6.54
C ASP A 461 24.27 67.79 -7.32
N LEU A 462 24.37 66.46 -7.34
CA LEU A 462 23.40 65.58 -7.98
C LEU A 462 22.10 65.46 -7.16
N ALA A 463 22.22 65.38 -5.83
CA ALA A 463 21.07 65.31 -4.93
C ALA A 463 20.23 66.59 -4.96
N GLU A 464 20.87 67.77 -5.03
CA GLU A 464 20.15 69.05 -5.10
C GLU A 464 19.32 69.21 -6.38
N ARG A 465 19.85 68.75 -7.54
CA ARG A 465 19.13 68.80 -8.83
C ARG A 465 17.88 67.92 -8.83
N GLU A 466 17.93 66.77 -8.19
CA GLU A 466 16.80 65.84 -8.12
C GLU A 466 15.66 66.40 -7.27
N VAL A 467 15.99 66.98 -6.11
CA VAL A 467 15.01 67.65 -5.23
C VAL A 467 14.35 68.83 -5.94
N ALA A 468 15.11 69.64 -6.68
CA ALA A 468 14.58 70.76 -7.46
C ALA A 468 13.62 70.29 -8.58
N MET A 469 13.90 69.17 -9.24
CA MET A 469 13.01 68.63 -10.28
C MET A 469 11.70 68.10 -9.68
N HIS A 470 11.78 67.38 -8.56
CA HIS A 470 10.63 66.79 -7.87
C HIS A 470 9.67 67.86 -7.33
N SER A 471 10.19 68.98 -6.82
CA SER A 471 9.37 70.12 -6.38
C SER A 471 8.57 70.75 -7.53
N ARG A 472 9.19 70.96 -8.70
CA ARG A 472 8.53 71.46 -9.92
C ARG A 472 7.40 70.57 -10.40
N ILE A 473 7.59 69.25 -10.33
CA ILE A 473 6.56 68.28 -10.74
C ILE A 473 5.35 68.33 -9.79
N ARG A 474 5.59 68.44 -8.48
CA ARG A 474 4.50 68.58 -7.48
C ARG A 474 3.69 69.86 -7.71
N GLN A 475 4.35 71.00 -7.96
CA GLN A 475 3.67 72.27 -8.22
C GLN A 475 2.74 72.19 -9.46
N LYS A 476 3.23 71.62 -10.57
CA LYS A 476 2.42 71.43 -11.79
C LYS A 476 1.22 70.50 -11.59
N LYS A 477 1.36 69.46 -10.77
CA LYS A 477 0.24 68.55 -10.44
C LYS A 477 -0.82 69.28 -9.62
N LEU A 478 -0.42 70.10 -8.64
CA LEU A 478 -1.34 70.92 -7.83
C LEU A 478 -2.11 71.92 -8.71
N GLU A 479 -1.42 72.60 -9.63
CA GLU A 479 -2.05 73.57 -10.54
C GLU A 479 -3.10 72.93 -11.46
N ARG A 480 -2.87 71.69 -11.92
CA ARG A 480 -3.85 70.91 -12.69
C ARG A 480 -5.04 70.46 -11.84
N ALA A 481 -4.82 70.13 -10.57
CA ALA A 481 -5.89 69.74 -9.66
C ALA A 481 -6.83 70.92 -9.35
N LEU A 482 -6.27 72.12 -9.15
CA LEU A 482 -7.03 73.35 -8.90
C LEU A 482 -7.88 73.81 -10.10
N LYS A 483 -7.48 73.52 -11.34
CA LYS A 483 -8.23 73.88 -12.57
C LYS A 483 -9.50 73.03 -12.81
N ARG A 484 -9.77 71.99 -12.00
CA ARG A 484 -11.00 71.17 -12.10
C ARG A 484 -12.05 71.69 -11.12
N THR A 485 -12.76 72.77 -11.45
CA THR A 485 -13.96 73.19 -10.71
C THR A 485 -15.20 72.39 -11.12
N LYS A 486 -16.01 72.02 -10.13
CA LYS A 486 -17.21 71.17 -10.24
C LYS A 486 -18.42 71.96 -10.83
N GLY A 487 -19.19 71.32 -11.71
CA GLY A 487 -20.63 71.62 -11.85
C GLY A 487 -21.13 72.41 -13.08
N GLY A 488 -20.50 72.33 -14.26
CA GLY A 488 -21.06 72.87 -15.50
C GLY A 488 -20.61 72.11 -16.76
N PRO A 489 -21.37 72.15 -17.88
CA PRO A 489 -21.00 71.45 -19.11
C PRO A 489 -19.74 72.05 -19.72
N VAL A 490 -18.74 71.20 -20.00
CA VAL A 490 -17.49 71.61 -20.64
C VAL A 490 -17.74 71.81 -22.14
N LEU A 491 -17.55 73.03 -22.64
CA LEU A 491 -17.65 73.35 -24.07
C LEU A 491 -16.54 72.64 -24.88
N ASN A 492 -16.92 71.97 -25.97
CA ASN A 492 -16.00 71.31 -26.91
C ASN A 492 -14.97 72.29 -27.49
N GLU A 493 -13.70 71.86 -27.52
CA GLU A 493 -12.55 72.69 -27.95
C GLU A 493 -12.63 73.18 -29.41
N THR A 494 -13.47 72.55 -30.23
CA THR A 494 -13.69 72.94 -31.63
C THR A 494 -14.47 74.26 -31.79
N ILE A 495 -15.15 74.74 -30.74
CA ILE A 495 -15.93 76.00 -30.76
C ILE A 495 -15.15 77.16 -30.12
N LYS A 496 -14.05 76.86 -29.41
CA LYS A 496 -13.19 77.90 -28.82
C LYS A 496 -12.25 78.47 -29.87
N VAL A 497 -12.39 79.76 -30.17
CA VAL A 497 -11.35 80.51 -30.90
C VAL A 497 -10.08 80.50 -30.05
N LYS A 498 -9.06 79.74 -30.48
CA LYS A 498 -7.73 79.79 -29.87
C LYS A 498 -7.12 81.16 -30.14
N LYS A 499 -7.05 82.03 -29.14
CA LYS A 499 -6.10 83.14 -29.14
C LYS A 499 -4.68 82.52 -29.12
N MET A 500 -4.01 82.54 -30.25
CA MET A 500 -2.60 82.15 -30.36
C MET A 500 -1.76 83.10 -29.49
N ARG A 501 -1.35 82.65 -28.31
CA ARG A 501 -0.23 83.27 -27.61
C ARG A 501 1.05 82.53 -28.00
N SER A 502 1.98 83.33 -28.50
CA SER A 502 3.37 83.04 -28.79
C SER A 502 4.05 82.19 -27.72
N LYS A 503 4.52 80.99 -28.08
CA LYS A 503 5.74 80.39 -27.49
C LYS A 503 6.30 79.28 -28.40
N ALA A 504 6.91 79.75 -29.50
CA ALA A 504 8.30 79.55 -29.91
C ALA A 504 9.05 78.22 -29.65
N LYS A 505 8.43 77.04 -29.68
CA LYS A 505 9.20 75.77 -29.77
C LYS A 505 8.64 74.75 -30.77
N ASP A 506 8.23 75.23 -31.94
CA ASP A 506 8.07 74.40 -33.16
C ASP A 506 8.31 75.26 -34.42
N ARG A 507 9.51 75.86 -34.53
CA ARG A 507 9.89 76.69 -35.70
C ARG A 507 10.75 75.98 -36.75
N VAL A 508 11.14 74.71 -36.60
CA VAL A 508 12.26 74.18 -37.42
C VAL A 508 11.91 72.99 -38.32
N LYS A 509 10.70 72.39 -38.24
CA LYS A 509 10.30 71.29 -39.15
C LYS A 509 8.99 71.53 -39.92
N LEU A 510 8.70 72.80 -40.22
CA LEU A 510 7.79 73.23 -41.30
C LEU A 510 8.58 73.96 -42.41
N HIS A 511 9.83 73.52 -42.65
CA HIS A 511 10.73 74.12 -43.63
C HIS A 511 10.99 73.24 -44.87
N GLN A 512 10.21 72.19 -45.10
CA GLN A 512 10.40 71.28 -46.25
C GLN A 512 9.22 71.22 -47.23
N ARG A 513 8.36 72.25 -47.29
CA ARG A 513 7.27 72.29 -48.28
C ARG A 513 6.97 73.66 -48.88
N ALA A 514 7.95 74.56 -48.88
CA ALA A 514 7.79 75.90 -49.45
C ALA A 514 9.05 76.37 -50.21
N SER A 515 9.64 75.49 -51.02
CA SER A 515 10.71 75.83 -51.97
C SER A 515 10.44 75.18 -53.32
N ARG A 516 9.51 75.77 -54.09
CA ARG A 516 9.35 75.69 -55.55
C ARG A 516 8.13 76.53 -55.92
N LEU A 517 8.34 77.78 -56.32
CA LEU A 517 7.44 78.56 -57.17
C LEU A 517 8.21 79.81 -57.63
N ALA A 518 8.35 79.93 -58.95
CA ALA A 518 9.01 81.02 -59.66
C ALA A 518 8.19 82.33 -59.60
N PRO A 519 8.81 83.51 -59.83
CA PRO A 519 8.12 84.80 -59.72
C PRO A 519 7.58 85.31 -61.07
N MET A 520 6.44 85.98 -61.04
CA MET A 520 5.91 86.95 -62.02
C MET A 520 4.82 87.80 -61.31
N PRO A 521 4.53 89.05 -61.74
CA PRO A 521 4.60 90.21 -60.87
C PRO A 521 3.26 90.88 -60.49
N ILE A 522 3.39 91.65 -59.40
CA ILE A 522 2.72 92.88 -58.94
C ILE A 522 1.66 93.47 -59.89
N ASP A 523 0.44 93.69 -59.36
CA ASP A 523 -0.31 94.93 -59.62
C ASP A 523 -1.20 95.35 -58.42
N SER A 524 -0.79 96.49 -57.85
CA SER A 524 -1.50 97.51 -57.07
C SER A 524 -2.67 97.13 -56.13
N ILE A 525 -2.33 97.11 -54.85
CA ILE A 525 -3.19 97.57 -53.76
C ILE A 525 -3.32 99.10 -53.89
N GLU A 526 -4.32 99.57 -54.62
CA GLU A 526 -4.88 100.94 -54.45
C GLU A 526 -6.25 101.16 -55.10
N GLY A 527 -6.83 100.16 -55.79
CA GLY A 527 -7.90 100.41 -56.75
C GLY A 527 -9.36 100.22 -56.33
N ARG A 528 -9.74 99.74 -55.12
CA ARG A 528 -11.19 99.60 -54.80
C ARG A 528 -11.56 99.37 -53.32
N LEU A 529 -11.04 100.22 -52.45
CA LEU A 529 -11.72 100.62 -51.21
C LEU A 529 -13.14 101.21 -51.48
N GLU A 530 -13.53 101.40 -52.75
CA GLU A 530 -14.87 101.80 -53.18
C GLU A 530 -15.89 100.66 -53.41
N LEU A 531 -15.49 99.38 -53.44
CA LEU A 531 -16.47 98.30 -53.69
C LEU A 531 -17.39 98.00 -52.48
N ALA A 532 -17.08 98.59 -51.32
CA ALA A 532 -17.91 98.53 -50.10
C ALA A 532 -19.12 99.50 -50.13
N LYS A 533 -19.31 100.29 -51.20
CA LYS A 533 -20.49 101.15 -51.39
C LYS A 533 -21.45 100.70 -52.51
N SER A 534 -21.19 99.61 -53.24
CA SER A 534 -22.06 99.21 -54.38
C SER A 534 -22.42 97.72 -54.40
N ARG A 535 -23.17 97.23 -53.40
CA ARG A 535 -23.97 95.99 -53.55
C ARG A 535 -25.09 95.88 -52.51
N GLN A 536 -25.84 96.96 -52.36
CA GLN A 536 -27.27 96.86 -52.08
C GLN A 536 -28.00 96.58 -53.42
N ARG A 537 -29.02 95.72 -53.33
CA ARG A 537 -30.08 95.38 -54.31
C ARG A 537 -29.77 94.34 -55.39
N LYS A 538 -30.36 93.15 -55.18
CA LYS A 538 -31.34 92.56 -56.10
C LYS A 538 -32.46 91.91 -55.27
N ASP A 539 -33.34 92.74 -54.75
CA ASP A 539 -34.76 92.42 -54.72
C ASP A 539 -35.41 93.40 -55.69
N GLN A 540 -36.16 92.87 -56.65
CA GLN A 540 -37.05 93.67 -57.49
C GLN A 540 -38.33 93.87 -56.67
N GLY A 541 -38.45 95.04 -56.07
CA GLY A 541 -39.64 95.47 -55.32
C GLY A 541 -39.43 96.89 -54.79
N GLU A 542 -40.44 97.74 -54.94
CA GLU A 542 -40.42 99.19 -54.64
C GLU A 542 -39.90 99.54 -53.22
N PRO A 543 -39.23 100.68 -53.01
CA PRO A 543 -38.77 101.10 -51.68
C PRO A 543 -39.94 101.55 -50.80
N VAL A 544 -40.39 100.66 -49.91
CA VAL A 544 -41.40 100.93 -48.87
C VAL A 544 -40.71 101.44 -47.59
N PRO A 545 -41.26 102.43 -46.85
CA PRO A 545 -40.72 102.84 -45.55
C PRO A 545 -40.69 101.67 -44.55
N PHE A 546 -39.60 101.60 -43.76
CA PHE A 546 -39.36 100.53 -42.80
C PHE A 546 -40.47 100.45 -41.74
N GLN A 547 -41.31 99.40 -41.81
CA GLN A 547 -42.21 98.99 -40.75
C GLN A 547 -41.66 97.74 -40.06
N ARG A 548 -41.60 97.74 -38.73
CA ARG A 548 -41.23 96.56 -37.93
C ARG A 548 -42.31 95.48 -38.08
N PRO A 549 -42.01 94.25 -38.54
CA PRO A 549 -43.01 93.19 -38.55
C PRO A 549 -43.31 92.74 -37.11
N LYS A 550 -44.61 92.74 -36.77
CA LYS A 550 -45.15 92.15 -35.55
C LYS A 550 -45.37 90.65 -35.77
N ALA A 551 -45.15 89.88 -34.70
CA ALA A 551 -45.39 88.44 -34.50
C ALA A 551 -44.24 87.46 -34.83
N ARG A 552 -43.61 86.92 -33.77
CA ARG A 552 -42.84 85.66 -33.80
C ARG A 552 -43.81 84.48 -33.73
N VAL A 553 -43.77 83.59 -34.72
CA VAL A 553 -44.38 82.26 -34.59
C VAL A 553 -43.57 81.46 -33.55
N LYS A 554 -44.24 80.85 -32.57
CA LYS A 554 -43.60 80.04 -31.52
C LYS A 554 -43.36 78.63 -32.05
N VAL A 555 -42.11 78.25 -32.24
CA VAL A 555 -41.70 76.86 -32.53
C VAL A 555 -41.92 75.99 -31.26
N PRO A 556 -42.59 74.82 -31.36
CA PRO A 556 -42.79 73.91 -30.22
C PRO A 556 -41.46 73.40 -29.64
N LYS A 557 -41.34 73.39 -28.31
CA LYS A 557 -40.12 72.96 -27.59
C LYS A 557 -39.67 71.56 -28.02
N GLY A 558 -38.42 71.45 -28.48
CA GLY A 558 -37.77 70.18 -28.80
C GLY A 558 -37.76 69.79 -30.28
N THR A 559 -38.22 70.67 -31.18
CA THR A 559 -38.09 70.49 -32.64
C THR A 559 -36.95 71.36 -33.17
N VAL A 560 -36.16 70.84 -34.13
CA VAL A 560 -34.97 71.54 -34.65
C VAL A 560 -35.35 72.68 -35.60
N SER A 561 -36.47 72.55 -36.32
CA SER A 561 -37.03 73.59 -37.18
C SER A 561 -38.55 73.39 -37.37
N GLU A 562 -39.22 74.36 -37.99
CA GLU A 562 -40.64 74.26 -38.35
C GLU A 562 -40.94 73.12 -39.36
N HIS A 563 -39.91 72.56 -40.01
CA HIS A 563 -40.03 71.44 -40.94
C HIS A 563 -39.81 70.07 -40.30
N ASP A 564 -39.39 69.99 -39.03
CA ASP A 564 -39.15 68.72 -38.34
C ASP A 564 -40.46 68.15 -37.78
N ARG A 565 -41.08 67.24 -38.54
CA ARG A 565 -42.36 66.57 -38.22
C ARG A 565 -42.18 65.09 -37.86
N THR A 566 -41.00 64.70 -37.39
CA THR A 566 -40.66 63.28 -37.19
C THR A 566 -41.39 62.70 -35.98
N ILE A 567 -42.26 61.70 -36.18
CA ILE A 567 -42.99 61.03 -35.09
C ILE A 567 -42.20 59.80 -34.64
N ALA A 568 -41.59 59.86 -33.45
CA ALA A 568 -40.88 58.73 -32.87
C ALA A 568 -41.86 57.64 -32.39
N VAL A 569 -41.59 56.38 -32.77
CA VAL A 569 -42.37 55.23 -32.30
C VAL A 569 -42.02 54.92 -30.84
N LYS A 570 -42.85 55.41 -29.92
CA LYS A 570 -42.62 55.28 -28.47
C LYS A 570 -42.64 53.83 -27.95
N ARG A 571 -43.30 52.90 -28.65
CA ARG A 571 -43.40 51.48 -28.27
C ARG A 571 -43.04 50.57 -29.44
N PRO A 572 -41.75 50.29 -29.70
CA PRO A 572 -41.34 49.45 -30.81
C PRO A 572 -41.87 48.02 -30.64
N LYS A 573 -42.55 47.48 -31.65
CA LYS A 573 -43.20 46.15 -31.63
C LYS A 573 -42.26 45.04 -31.13
N HIS A 574 -41.01 45.01 -31.62
CA HIS A 574 -40.00 44.02 -31.24
C HIS A 574 -39.55 44.07 -29.76
N MET A 575 -39.95 45.10 -28.98
CA MET A 575 -39.75 45.18 -27.51
C MET A 575 -40.93 44.61 -26.73
N PHE A 576 -42.14 44.68 -27.28
CA PHE A 576 -43.37 44.44 -26.53
C PHE A 576 -44.18 43.24 -27.06
N THR A 577 -43.74 42.60 -28.15
CA THR A 577 -44.39 41.41 -28.72
C THR A 577 -43.42 40.24 -28.84
N GLY A 578 -43.89 39.04 -28.48
CA GLY A 578 -43.13 37.78 -28.47
C GLY A 578 -42.73 37.34 -27.04
N LYS A 579 -42.76 36.03 -26.77
CA LYS A 579 -42.24 35.42 -25.53
C LYS A 579 -40.94 34.68 -25.85
N ARG A 580 -39.92 34.78 -24.98
CA ARG A 580 -38.67 34.03 -25.15
C ARG A 580 -38.96 32.54 -24.98
N THR A 581 -38.52 31.72 -25.94
CA THR A 581 -38.60 30.25 -25.89
C THR A 581 -37.22 29.65 -25.61
N LEU A 582 -37.17 28.37 -25.27
CA LEU A 582 -35.92 27.62 -25.16
C LEU A 582 -35.30 27.51 -26.57
N GLY A 583 -34.32 28.38 -26.86
CA GLY A 583 -33.68 28.50 -28.16
C GLY A 583 -33.00 29.86 -28.36
N LYS A 584 -32.73 30.23 -29.62
CA LYS A 584 -32.12 31.51 -29.97
C LYS A 584 -33.02 32.67 -29.54
N THR A 585 -32.48 33.59 -28.74
CA THR A 585 -33.23 34.77 -28.34
C THR A 585 -33.04 35.91 -29.34
N SER A 586 -34.09 36.70 -29.54
CA SER A 586 -34.15 37.81 -30.50
C SER A 586 -33.23 38.99 -30.17
N ARG A 587 -32.53 38.93 -29.04
CA ARG A 587 -31.54 39.90 -28.57
C ARG A 587 -30.41 39.15 -27.90
N ARG A 588 -29.20 39.68 -28.06
CA ARG A 588 -27.98 39.17 -27.44
C ARG A 588 -28.02 39.32 -25.93
#